data_AF-A0A1C6QII1-F1
#
_entry.id   AF-A0A1C6QII1-F1
#
_cell.length_a   1.000
_cell.length_b   1.000
_cell.length_c   1.000
_cell.angle_alpha   90.00
_cell.angle_beta   90.00
_cell.angle_gamma   90.00
#
_symmetry.space_group_name_H-M   'P 1'
#
loop_
_entity.id
_entity.type
_entity.pdbx_description
1 polymer ?
#
loop_
_entity_poly.entity_id
_entity_poly.type
_entity_poly.pdbx_seq_one_letter_code
_entity_poly.pdbx_strand_id
1 'polypeptide(L)'
;MTRRKKLSMLVVAITTAGATALFPATAQADDEEQPTTRELLEQCNNGTDKCVFHPSGAPVDSMGEPHQVGDSAFNCTKDLQRSAVSWSDTTGESNTVGVSMNAQYGFTELFNVTIQTSYKHSWQSSHTEQHQTNVEVKPGEVGWITREAAMEEIQGTYEMHFEDKFYGHHIWYVPFTAKGPKADAPSTKTQHTRKMTKKEKKEHCG
;
A
#
# COMPACT_ATOMS: atom_id res chain seq x y z
N MET A 1 46.72 -14.24 36.26
CA MET A 1 47.20 -15.51 36.85
C MET A 1 46.03 -16.24 37.49
N THR A 2 45.76 -17.41 36.93
CA THR A 2 44.86 -18.50 37.33
C THR A 2 44.78 -18.76 38.84
N ARG A 3 43.57 -19.00 39.39
CA ARG A 3 43.22 -20.33 39.92
C ARG A 3 41.79 -20.43 40.46
N ARG A 4 41.08 -21.39 39.85
CA ARG A 4 39.89 -22.11 40.29
C ARG A 4 39.84 -22.36 41.81
N LYS A 5 38.67 -22.18 42.42
CA LYS A 5 38.27 -22.91 43.63
C LYS A 5 36.99 -23.70 43.34
N LYS A 6 37.12 -25.02 43.42
CA LYS A 6 36.01 -25.99 43.40
C LYS A 6 35.57 -26.27 44.85
N LEU A 7 34.25 -26.31 45.01
CA LEU A 7 33.41 -27.17 45.86
C LEU A 7 33.77 -27.44 47.33
N SER A 8 32.77 -27.25 48.20
CA SER A 8 32.10 -28.31 49.00
C SER A 8 30.89 -27.67 49.70
N MET A 9 29.65 -27.86 49.21
CA MET A 9 28.70 -28.93 49.57
C MET A 9 28.57 -29.21 51.07
N LEU A 10 27.40 -28.86 51.62
CA LEU A 10 26.74 -29.66 52.63
C LEU A 10 25.23 -29.64 52.35
N VAL A 11 24.75 -30.81 51.91
CA VAL A 11 23.36 -31.16 51.66
C VAL A 11 22.74 -31.58 52.99
N VAL A 12 21.57 -31.03 53.32
CA VAL A 12 20.66 -31.62 54.30
C VAL A 12 19.41 -32.05 53.54
N ALA A 13 19.16 -33.35 53.55
CA ALA A 13 17.98 -33.99 52.99
C ALA A 13 16.90 -34.13 54.06
N ILE A 14 15.66 -33.77 53.75
CA ILE A 14 14.46 -34.18 54.50
C ILE A 14 13.40 -34.66 53.49
N THR A 15 13.07 -35.94 53.65
CA THR A 15 11.97 -36.78 53.14
C THR A 15 10.58 -36.16 53.42
N THR A 16 9.45 -36.35 52.71
CA THR A 16 8.92 -37.25 51.66
C THR A 16 7.46 -36.82 51.47
N ALA A 17 6.92 -36.73 50.24
CA ALA A 17 5.53 -37.09 49.86
C ALA A 17 5.18 -36.60 48.44
N GLY A 18 4.82 -37.56 47.58
CA GLY A 18 3.95 -37.45 46.40
C GLY A 18 3.83 -36.11 45.67
N ALA A 19 4.58 -35.97 44.58
CA ALA A 19 4.10 -35.33 43.36
C ALA A 19 4.91 -35.89 42.19
N THR A 20 4.37 -36.89 41.49
CA THR A 20 4.70 -37.03 40.07
C THR A 20 4.16 -35.78 39.40
N ALA A 21 4.99 -34.74 39.37
CA ALA A 21 4.78 -33.63 38.47
C ALA A 21 4.90 -34.22 37.06
N LEU A 22 3.76 -34.66 36.52
CA LEU A 22 3.48 -34.54 35.11
C LEU A 22 3.60 -33.04 34.84
N PHE A 23 4.84 -32.58 34.61
CA PHE A 23 5.00 -31.33 33.89
C PHE A 23 4.30 -31.60 32.57
N PRO A 24 3.22 -30.89 32.21
CA PRO A 24 2.85 -30.86 30.81
C PRO A 24 4.14 -30.43 30.12
N ALA A 25 4.68 -31.32 29.28
CA ALA A 25 5.51 -30.85 28.20
C ALA A 25 4.64 -29.79 27.56
N THR A 26 4.98 -28.52 27.75
CA THR A 26 4.47 -27.47 26.89
C THR A 26 4.86 -27.98 25.52
N ALA A 27 3.88 -28.50 24.78
CA ALA A 27 3.99 -28.64 23.36
C ALA A 27 4.38 -27.24 22.91
N GLN A 28 5.68 -27.04 22.69
CA GLN A 28 6.12 -25.96 21.85
C GLN A 28 5.50 -26.36 20.53
N ALA A 29 4.34 -25.75 20.23
CA ALA A 29 3.95 -25.63 18.85
C ALA A 29 5.20 -25.10 18.16
N ASP A 30 5.74 -25.90 17.24
CA ASP A 30 6.65 -25.36 16.25
C ASP A 30 6.06 -24.03 15.79
N ASP A 31 6.89 -22.99 15.72
CA ASP A 31 6.55 -21.79 14.96
C ASP A 31 6.31 -22.27 13.51
N GLU A 32 5.12 -22.81 13.22
CA GLU A 32 4.72 -23.19 11.88
C GLU A 32 4.71 -21.88 11.10
N GLU A 33 5.77 -21.70 10.31
CA GLU A 33 5.98 -20.58 9.39
C GLU A 33 4.66 -20.35 8.65
N GLN A 34 3.91 -19.31 9.03
CA GLN A 34 2.63 -19.02 8.39
C GLN A 34 2.90 -18.38 7.03
N PRO A 35 2.17 -18.76 5.98
CA PRO A 35 2.37 -18.16 4.67
C PRO A 35 2.01 -16.68 4.73
N THR A 36 2.77 -15.86 4.02
CA THR A 36 2.45 -14.46 3.82
C THR A 36 1.18 -14.28 2.99
N THR A 37 0.52 -13.13 3.10
CA THR A 37 -0.61 -12.76 2.24
C THR A 37 -0.28 -12.89 0.75
N ARG A 38 0.95 -12.53 0.35
CA ARG A 38 1.39 -12.67 -1.03
C ARG A 38 1.49 -14.14 -1.44
N GLU A 39 2.16 -14.96 -0.65
CA GLU A 39 2.31 -16.40 -0.96
C GLU A 39 0.97 -17.11 -1.07
N LEU A 40 0.00 -16.76 -0.23
CA LEU A 40 -1.37 -17.26 -0.34
C LEU A 40 -2.00 -16.83 -1.66
N LEU A 41 -2.07 -15.53 -1.94
CA LEU A 41 -2.76 -15.00 -3.14
C LEU A 41 -2.10 -15.44 -4.45
N GLU A 42 -0.80 -15.72 -4.46
CA GLU A 42 -0.08 -16.29 -5.60
C GLU A 42 -0.54 -17.73 -5.95
N GLN A 43 -1.20 -18.44 -5.02
CA GLN A 43 -1.78 -19.76 -5.29
C GLN A 43 -3.13 -19.70 -6.02
N CYS A 44 -3.75 -18.51 -6.12
CA CYS A 44 -4.99 -18.36 -6.88
C CYS A 44 -4.81 -18.77 -8.34
N ASN A 45 -5.61 -19.73 -8.80
CA ASN A 45 -5.55 -20.37 -10.13
C ASN A 45 -4.30 -21.22 -10.41
N ASN A 46 -3.41 -21.44 -9.43
CA ASN A 46 -2.21 -22.28 -9.58
C ASN A 46 -2.01 -23.34 -8.46
N GLY A 47 -2.86 -23.33 -7.43
CA GLY A 47 -2.85 -24.33 -6.37
C GLY A 47 -4.20 -24.49 -5.65
N THR A 48 -5.21 -23.71 -6.04
CA THR A 48 -6.53 -23.66 -5.39
C THR A 48 -7.61 -24.14 -6.36
N ASP A 49 -8.57 -24.91 -5.89
CA ASP A 49 -9.79 -25.24 -6.64
C ASP A 49 -10.83 -24.10 -6.58
N LYS A 50 -10.74 -23.25 -5.55
CA LYS A 50 -11.52 -22.02 -5.41
C LYS A 50 -10.63 -20.86 -5.00
N CYS A 51 -10.72 -19.74 -5.70
CA CYS A 51 -10.23 -18.45 -5.23
C CYS A 51 -11.27 -17.39 -5.62
N VAL A 52 -11.96 -16.83 -4.64
CA VAL A 52 -13.05 -15.86 -4.88
C VAL A 52 -12.85 -14.66 -3.97
N PHE A 53 -12.91 -13.46 -4.55
CA PHE A 53 -12.93 -12.23 -3.77
C PHE A 53 -14.35 -11.93 -3.31
N HIS A 54 -14.53 -11.66 -2.03
CA HIS A 54 -15.78 -11.22 -1.42
C HIS A 54 -15.64 -9.77 -0.95
N PRO A 55 -16.20 -8.79 -1.68
CA PRO A 55 -16.21 -7.41 -1.23
C PRO A 55 -16.98 -7.25 0.09
N SER A 56 -16.42 -6.48 1.04
CA SER A 56 -17.06 -6.15 2.32
C SER A 56 -18.09 -5.03 2.20
N GLY A 57 -18.18 -4.38 1.04
CA GLY A 57 -19.05 -3.24 0.78
C GLY A 57 -18.77 -2.61 -0.58
N ALA A 58 -19.54 -1.57 -0.94
CA ALA A 58 -19.28 -0.81 -2.15
C ALA A 58 -17.93 -0.06 -2.08
N PRO A 59 -17.31 0.27 -3.23
CA PRO A 59 -16.13 1.11 -3.27
C PRO A 59 -16.37 2.46 -2.57
N VAL A 60 -15.34 2.94 -1.88
CA VAL A 60 -15.34 4.22 -1.16
C VAL A 60 -14.46 5.21 -1.91
N ASP A 61 -14.99 6.39 -2.18
CA ASP A 61 -14.27 7.45 -2.85
C ASP A 61 -13.28 8.16 -1.90
N SER A 62 -12.11 8.51 -2.43
CA SER A 62 -11.11 9.31 -1.73
C SER A 62 -10.31 10.17 -2.70
N MET A 63 -9.47 11.06 -2.16
CA MET A 63 -8.46 11.76 -2.92
C MET A 63 -7.08 11.14 -2.68
N GLY A 64 -6.22 11.18 -3.70
CA GLY A 64 -4.80 10.88 -3.58
C GLY A 64 -4.05 11.97 -2.82
N GLU A 65 -2.77 11.72 -2.52
CA GLU A 65 -1.93 12.73 -1.88
C GLU A 65 -1.63 13.90 -2.85
N PRO A 66 -1.71 15.16 -2.38
CA PRO A 66 -1.37 16.31 -3.18
C PRO A 66 0.12 16.30 -3.50
N HIS A 67 0.46 16.35 -4.78
CA HIS A 67 1.85 16.45 -5.23
C HIS A 67 1.97 17.41 -6.41
N GLN A 68 3.16 17.98 -6.62
CA GLN A 68 3.39 18.93 -7.69
C GLN A 68 3.32 18.26 -9.06
N VAL A 69 2.61 18.90 -9.99
CA VAL A 69 2.56 18.51 -11.40
C VAL A 69 3.10 19.62 -12.28
N GLY A 70 3.92 19.25 -13.27
CA GLY A 70 4.61 20.19 -14.15
C GLY A 70 5.69 21.01 -13.45
N ASP A 71 6.37 21.84 -14.25
CA ASP A 71 7.43 22.71 -13.76
C ASP A 71 6.90 23.92 -12.99
N SER A 72 7.71 24.40 -12.05
CA SER A 72 7.44 25.66 -11.37
C SER A 72 7.65 26.85 -12.31
N ALA A 73 6.75 27.83 -12.25
CA ALA A 73 6.83 29.08 -12.98
C ALA A 73 7.49 30.17 -12.12
N PHE A 74 8.66 30.67 -12.53
CA PHE A 74 9.40 31.71 -11.83
C PHE A 74 9.17 33.08 -12.48
N ASN A 75 8.79 34.08 -11.69
CA ASN A 75 8.64 35.45 -12.18
C ASN A 75 9.78 36.36 -11.68
N CYS A 76 10.75 36.55 -12.56
CA CYS A 76 11.93 37.40 -12.32
C CYS A 76 11.69 38.89 -12.66
N THR A 77 10.48 39.24 -13.10
CA THR A 77 10.13 40.61 -13.53
C THR A 77 9.51 41.42 -12.39
N LYS A 78 9.19 42.68 -12.68
CA LYS A 78 8.50 43.60 -11.76
C LYS A 78 6.97 43.58 -11.92
N ASP A 79 6.47 42.84 -12.91
CA ASP A 79 5.06 42.80 -13.28
C ASP A 79 4.46 41.42 -13.02
N LEU A 80 3.13 41.34 -12.90
CA LEU A 80 2.44 40.05 -12.81
C LEU A 80 2.66 39.27 -14.11
N GLN A 81 3.04 37.99 -14.00
CA GLN A 81 3.18 37.11 -15.16
C GLN A 81 2.14 35.99 -15.09
N ARG A 82 1.53 35.68 -16.23
CA ARG A 82 0.71 34.49 -16.41
C ARG A 82 1.50 33.48 -17.24
N SER A 83 1.85 32.36 -16.61
CA SER A 83 2.61 31.28 -17.25
C SER A 83 1.71 30.09 -17.53
N ALA A 84 1.77 29.56 -18.75
CA ALA A 84 1.12 28.31 -19.11
C ALA A 84 2.03 27.13 -18.74
N VAL A 85 1.58 26.28 -17.83
CA VAL A 85 2.31 25.09 -17.37
C VAL A 85 1.62 23.85 -17.94
N SER A 86 2.29 23.15 -18.84
CA SER A 86 1.85 21.85 -19.35
C SER A 86 2.35 20.74 -18.44
N TRP A 87 1.49 19.77 -18.14
CA TRP A 87 1.82 18.65 -17.27
C TRP A 87 1.10 17.37 -17.70
N SER A 88 1.74 16.25 -17.38
CA SER A 88 1.19 14.90 -17.50
C SER A 88 1.47 14.19 -16.19
N ASP A 89 0.44 13.60 -15.60
CA ASP A 89 0.57 12.86 -14.35
C ASP A 89 -0.12 11.50 -14.46
N THR A 90 0.54 10.45 -13.97
CA THR A 90 0.02 9.07 -13.98
C THR A 90 -0.15 8.59 -12.56
N THR A 91 -1.40 8.32 -12.18
CA THR A 91 -1.73 7.72 -10.90
C THR A 91 -1.92 6.21 -11.06
N GLY A 92 -1.17 5.43 -10.29
CA GLY A 92 -1.30 3.98 -10.23
C GLY A 92 -2.17 3.53 -9.06
N GLU A 93 -2.64 2.30 -9.14
CA GLU A 93 -3.26 1.61 -8.01
C GLU A 93 -2.23 1.11 -6.98
N SER A 94 -2.72 0.71 -5.83
CA SER A 94 -1.99 0.01 -4.78
C SER A 94 -2.91 -1.00 -4.11
N ASN A 95 -2.35 -1.96 -3.39
CA ASN A 95 -3.14 -2.94 -2.64
C ASN A 95 -2.37 -3.46 -1.41
N THR A 96 -2.98 -4.38 -0.66
CA THR A 96 -2.40 -4.97 0.57
C THR A 96 -1.04 -5.64 0.35
N VAL A 97 -0.75 -6.13 -0.87
CA VAL A 97 0.57 -6.70 -1.19
C VAL A 97 1.56 -5.65 -1.71
N GLY A 98 1.19 -4.37 -1.82
CA GLY A 98 2.07 -3.26 -2.19
C GLY A 98 2.56 -3.30 -3.65
N VAL A 99 1.94 -4.09 -4.52
CA VAL A 99 2.35 -4.29 -5.92
C VAL A 99 1.20 -3.86 -6.83
N SER A 100 1.47 -3.46 -8.08
CA SER A 100 0.39 -3.22 -9.08
C SER A 100 -0.31 -4.53 -9.46
N MET A 101 -1.64 -4.49 -9.58
CA MET A 101 -2.47 -5.61 -9.98
C MET A 101 -2.08 -6.18 -11.35
N ASN A 102 -1.53 -5.35 -12.25
CA ASN A 102 -0.96 -5.82 -13.53
C ASN A 102 0.18 -6.83 -13.37
N ALA A 103 0.91 -6.80 -12.25
CA ALA A 103 2.00 -7.74 -11.97
C ALA A 103 1.53 -9.00 -11.22
N GLN A 104 0.25 -9.08 -10.86
CA GLN A 104 -0.34 -10.13 -10.03
C GLN A 104 -1.29 -10.98 -10.87
N TYR A 105 -0.77 -12.08 -11.42
CA TYR A 105 -1.55 -13.00 -12.26
C TYR A 105 -2.55 -13.81 -11.42
N GLY A 106 -3.66 -14.24 -12.03
CA GLY A 106 -4.67 -15.09 -11.39
C GLY A 106 -5.67 -14.35 -10.51
N PHE A 107 -5.27 -13.87 -9.33
CA PHE A 107 -6.21 -13.27 -8.37
C PHE A 107 -6.74 -11.90 -8.80
N THR A 108 -5.95 -11.12 -9.55
CA THR A 108 -6.38 -9.83 -10.12
C THR A 108 -7.49 -9.99 -11.16
N GLU A 109 -7.42 -11.03 -11.99
CA GLU A 109 -8.45 -11.29 -12.99
C GLU A 109 -9.79 -11.59 -12.30
N LEU A 110 -9.75 -12.45 -11.28
CA LEU A 110 -10.89 -12.77 -10.42
C LEU A 110 -11.43 -11.54 -9.69
N PHE A 111 -10.54 -10.66 -9.22
CA PHE A 111 -10.93 -9.37 -8.65
C PHE A 111 -11.70 -8.52 -9.66
N ASN A 112 -11.14 -8.27 -10.85
CA ASN A 112 -11.76 -7.43 -11.88
C ASN A 112 -13.12 -7.99 -12.30
N VAL A 113 -13.23 -9.31 -12.48
CA VAL A 113 -14.51 -9.98 -12.76
C VAL A 113 -15.50 -9.77 -11.62
N THR A 114 -15.06 -9.89 -10.37
CA THR A 114 -15.91 -9.68 -9.19
C THR A 114 -16.42 -8.25 -9.11
N ILE A 115 -15.56 -7.25 -9.32
CA ILE A 115 -15.94 -5.84 -9.32
C ILE A 115 -16.94 -5.54 -10.45
N GLN A 116 -16.63 -5.99 -11.67
CA GLN A 116 -17.51 -5.84 -12.82
C GLN A 116 -18.88 -6.49 -12.58
N THR A 117 -18.90 -7.69 -12.01
CA THR A 117 -20.14 -8.43 -11.75
C THR A 117 -20.96 -7.77 -10.63
N SER A 118 -20.31 -7.33 -9.56
CA SER A 118 -20.98 -6.83 -8.35
C SER A 118 -21.45 -5.39 -8.48
N TYR A 119 -20.67 -4.54 -9.16
CA TYR A 119 -20.90 -3.10 -9.21
C TYR A 119 -21.14 -2.57 -10.63
N LYS A 120 -21.05 -3.42 -11.66
CA LYS A 120 -21.19 -3.02 -13.08
C LYS A 120 -20.20 -1.93 -13.49
N HIS A 121 -19.03 -1.90 -12.84
CA HIS A 121 -17.95 -0.95 -13.09
C HIS A 121 -16.62 -1.70 -13.25
N SER A 122 -15.73 -1.17 -14.10
CA SER A 122 -14.41 -1.72 -14.33
C SER A 122 -13.38 -1.03 -13.44
N TRP A 123 -12.61 -1.81 -12.69
CA TRP A 123 -11.47 -1.27 -11.93
C TRP A 123 -10.38 -0.72 -12.86
N GLN A 124 -9.81 0.43 -12.53
CA GLN A 124 -8.67 0.99 -13.25
C GLN A 124 -7.38 0.82 -12.46
N SER A 125 -6.38 0.19 -13.10
CA SER A 125 -5.07 -0.01 -12.49
C SER A 125 -4.14 1.19 -12.61
N SER A 126 -4.38 2.04 -13.61
CA SER A 126 -3.66 3.30 -13.78
C SER A 126 -4.52 4.29 -14.57
N HIS A 127 -4.27 5.58 -14.33
CA HIS A 127 -4.90 6.67 -15.06
C HIS A 127 -3.89 7.78 -15.30
N THR A 128 -3.77 8.22 -16.56
CA THR A 128 -2.91 9.34 -16.94
C THR A 128 -3.77 10.54 -17.31
N GLU A 129 -3.52 11.66 -16.64
CA GLU A 129 -4.18 12.94 -16.92
C GLU A 129 -3.18 13.93 -17.50
N GLN A 130 -3.58 14.66 -18.53
CA GLN A 130 -2.75 15.64 -19.23
C GLN A 130 -3.50 16.95 -19.40
N HIS A 131 -2.90 18.05 -18.96
CA HIS A 131 -3.48 19.38 -19.12
C HIS A 131 -2.42 20.48 -19.26
N GLN A 132 -2.87 21.62 -19.74
CA GLN A 132 -2.16 22.89 -19.61
C GLN A 132 -2.95 23.78 -18.63
N THR A 133 -2.27 24.31 -17.62
CA THR A 133 -2.87 25.17 -16.59
C THR A 133 -2.14 26.51 -16.55
N ASN A 134 -2.89 27.61 -16.54
CA ASN A 134 -2.31 28.94 -16.41
C ASN A 134 -2.13 29.29 -14.94
N VAL A 135 -0.91 29.66 -14.55
CA VAL A 135 -0.54 30.09 -13.20
C VAL A 135 -0.20 31.58 -13.23
N GLU A 136 -0.81 32.34 -12.34
CA GLU A 136 -0.48 33.76 -12.15
C GLU A 136 0.55 33.91 -11.05
N VAL A 137 1.74 34.40 -11.40
CA VAL A 137 2.90 34.50 -10.50
C VAL A 137 3.26 35.96 -10.32
N LYS A 138 3.26 36.44 -9.07
CA LYS A 138 3.59 37.84 -8.75
C LYS A 138 5.10 38.12 -8.91
N PRO A 139 5.49 39.40 -9.01
CA PRO A 139 6.89 39.80 -9.08
C PRO A 139 7.75 39.18 -7.98
N GLY A 140 8.83 38.48 -8.35
CA GLY A 140 9.76 37.87 -7.39
C GLY A 140 9.23 36.61 -6.70
N GLU A 141 8.15 36.02 -7.20
CA GLU A 141 7.55 34.78 -6.71
C GLU A 141 7.79 33.59 -7.66
N VAL A 142 7.57 32.40 -7.11
CA VAL A 142 7.48 31.14 -7.84
C VAL A 142 6.07 30.60 -7.65
N GLY A 143 5.46 30.11 -8.72
CA GLY A 143 4.17 29.42 -8.71
C GLY A 143 4.29 27.97 -9.18
N TRP A 144 3.43 27.10 -8.66
CA TRP A 144 3.36 25.70 -9.05
C TRP A 144 1.94 25.18 -8.89
N ILE A 145 1.67 24.01 -9.47
CA ILE A 145 0.36 23.35 -9.41
C ILE A 145 0.53 22.06 -8.63
N THR A 146 -0.38 21.76 -7.72
CA THR A 146 -0.52 20.42 -7.14
C THR A 146 -1.77 19.75 -7.65
N ARG A 147 -1.71 18.42 -7.80
CA ARG A 147 -2.84 17.57 -8.17
C ARG A 147 -3.11 16.54 -7.08
N GLU A 148 -4.39 16.33 -6.82
CA GLU A 148 -4.92 15.20 -6.04
C GLU A 148 -5.81 14.39 -6.98
N ALA A 149 -5.43 13.15 -7.26
CA ALA A 149 -6.21 12.26 -8.10
C ALA A 149 -7.51 11.83 -7.39
N ALA A 150 -8.62 11.68 -8.13
CA ALA A 150 -9.78 10.98 -7.61
C ALA A 150 -9.46 9.48 -7.55
N MET A 151 -9.68 8.87 -6.39
CA MET A 151 -9.38 7.48 -6.10
C MET A 151 -10.63 6.76 -5.61
N GLU A 152 -10.67 5.46 -5.79
CA GLU A 152 -11.62 4.55 -5.15
C GLU A 152 -10.86 3.46 -4.39
N GLU A 153 -11.42 3.04 -3.26
CA GLU A 153 -10.89 1.96 -2.43
C GLU A 153 -11.95 0.90 -2.22
N ILE A 154 -11.56 -0.36 -2.34
CA ILE A 154 -12.41 -1.49 -2.02
C ILE A 154 -11.70 -2.45 -1.07
N GLN A 155 -12.45 -2.90 -0.08
CA GLN A 155 -12.01 -3.85 0.93
C GLN A 155 -12.82 -5.14 0.81
N GLY A 156 -12.20 -6.26 1.13
CA GLY A 156 -12.85 -7.56 1.08
C GLY A 156 -11.96 -8.67 1.60
N THR A 157 -12.35 -9.90 1.28
CA THR A 157 -11.60 -11.09 1.68
C THR A 157 -11.61 -12.09 0.54
N TYR A 158 -10.44 -12.65 0.23
CA TYR A 158 -10.37 -13.82 -0.62
C TYR A 158 -10.69 -15.07 0.18
N GLU A 159 -11.66 -15.85 -0.30
CA GLU A 159 -11.88 -17.23 0.14
C GLU A 159 -11.14 -18.15 -0.82
N MET A 160 -10.20 -18.91 -0.27
CA MET A 160 -9.33 -19.80 -1.01
C MET A 160 -9.51 -21.23 -0.51
N HIS A 161 -9.77 -22.16 -1.41
CA HIS A 161 -9.82 -23.59 -1.10
C HIS A 161 -8.67 -24.29 -1.82
N PHE A 162 -8.06 -25.25 -1.12
CA PHE A 162 -6.98 -26.08 -1.61
C PHE A 162 -7.38 -27.55 -1.50
N GLU A 163 -7.17 -28.30 -2.59
CA GLU A 163 -7.39 -29.76 -2.60
C GLU A 163 -6.46 -30.44 -1.59
N ASP A 164 -5.17 -30.12 -1.65
CA ASP A 164 -4.16 -30.50 -0.67
C ASP A 164 -3.94 -29.38 0.36
N LYS A 165 -3.53 -29.74 1.59
CA LYS A 165 -3.28 -28.74 2.62
C LYS A 165 -2.11 -27.82 2.23
N PHE A 166 -2.37 -26.51 2.17
CA PHE A 166 -1.34 -25.49 2.09
C PHE A 166 -1.06 -24.96 3.49
N TYR A 167 0.16 -25.17 3.99
CA TYR A 167 0.54 -24.87 5.38
C TYR A 167 -0.45 -25.44 6.41
N GLY A 168 -0.87 -26.70 6.23
CA GLY A 168 -1.75 -27.40 7.17
C GLY A 168 -3.26 -27.11 7.02
N HIS A 169 -3.65 -26.16 6.18
CA HIS A 169 -5.03 -25.73 6.00
C HIS A 169 -5.55 -25.99 4.58
N HIS A 170 -6.81 -26.41 4.47
CA HIS A 170 -7.52 -26.52 3.18
C HIS A 170 -8.23 -25.23 2.79
N ILE A 171 -8.56 -24.37 3.75
CA ILE A 171 -9.33 -23.15 3.51
C ILE A 171 -8.60 -21.98 4.15
N TRP A 172 -8.42 -20.92 3.37
CA TRP A 172 -7.83 -19.66 3.79
C TRP A 172 -8.77 -18.49 3.52
N TYR A 173 -8.79 -17.54 4.46
CA TYR A 173 -9.48 -16.26 4.32
C TYR A 173 -8.44 -15.16 4.39
N VAL A 174 -8.25 -14.45 3.28
CA VAL A 174 -7.17 -13.46 3.14
C VAL A 174 -7.76 -12.07 2.97
N PRO A 175 -7.67 -11.19 3.99
CA PRO A 175 -8.08 -9.81 3.87
C PRO A 175 -7.32 -9.11 2.73
N PHE A 176 -8.04 -8.38 1.90
CA PHE A 176 -7.47 -7.67 0.78
C PHE A 176 -8.12 -6.30 0.62
N THR A 177 -7.28 -5.30 0.39
CA THR A 177 -7.66 -3.93 0.08
C THR A 177 -6.97 -3.53 -1.20
N ALA A 178 -7.72 -2.94 -2.12
CA ALA A 178 -7.20 -2.33 -3.34
C ALA A 178 -7.66 -0.87 -3.40
N LYS A 179 -6.75 0.01 -3.80
CA LYS A 179 -6.99 1.43 -4.01
C LYS A 179 -6.51 1.81 -5.39
N GLY A 180 -7.38 2.34 -6.23
CA GLY A 180 -7.11 2.63 -7.64
C GLY A 180 -7.63 4.01 -8.05
N PRO A 181 -7.13 4.58 -9.17
CA PRO A 181 -7.73 5.77 -9.74
C PRO A 181 -9.20 5.52 -10.12
N LYS A 182 -10.06 6.49 -9.83
CA LYS A 182 -11.46 6.42 -10.21
C LYS A 182 -11.66 6.94 -11.63
N ALA A 183 -12.19 6.09 -12.50
CA ALA A 183 -12.51 6.44 -13.88
C ALA A 183 -13.46 7.65 -13.94
N ASP A 184 -13.22 8.56 -14.88
CA ASP A 184 -14.12 9.68 -15.21
C ASP A 184 -14.47 10.62 -14.04
N ALA A 185 -13.73 10.56 -12.93
CA ALA A 185 -13.88 11.46 -11.80
C ALA A 185 -12.89 12.63 -11.88
N PRO A 186 -13.33 13.87 -11.55
CA PRO A 186 -12.44 15.03 -11.63
C PRO A 186 -11.36 14.98 -10.54
N SER A 187 -10.10 15.25 -10.91
CA SER A 187 -9.03 15.52 -9.96
C SER A 187 -9.13 16.93 -9.38
N THR A 188 -8.58 17.12 -8.18
CA THR A 188 -8.44 18.47 -7.58
C THR A 188 -7.09 19.05 -7.99
N LYS A 189 -7.10 20.30 -8.46
CA LYS A 189 -5.92 21.02 -8.94
C LYS A 189 -5.82 22.34 -8.18
N THR A 190 -4.71 22.54 -7.48
CA THR A 190 -4.51 23.75 -6.66
C THR A 190 -3.29 24.50 -7.16
N GLN A 191 -3.46 25.80 -7.40
CA GLN A 191 -2.35 26.68 -7.75
C GLN A 191 -1.78 27.29 -6.48
N HIS A 192 -0.45 27.27 -6.38
CA HIS A 192 0.28 27.82 -5.27
C HIS A 192 1.23 28.89 -5.76
N THR A 193 1.49 29.88 -4.92
CA THR A 193 2.55 30.87 -5.13
C THR A 193 3.25 31.16 -3.81
N ARG A 194 4.55 31.44 -3.89
CA ARG A 194 5.31 31.99 -2.76
C ARG A 194 6.46 32.85 -3.25
N LYS A 195 6.98 33.70 -2.37
CA LYS A 195 8.25 34.41 -2.62
C LYS A 195 9.38 33.42 -2.93
N MET A 196 10.15 33.73 -3.96
CA MET A 196 11.38 32.98 -4.24
C MET A 196 12.38 33.15 -3.10
N THR A 197 13.04 32.06 -2.76
CA THR A 197 14.22 32.07 -1.88
C THR A 197 15.38 32.80 -2.57
N LYS A 198 16.39 33.21 -1.80
CA LYS A 198 17.61 33.82 -2.37
C LYS A 198 18.32 32.91 -3.37
N LYS A 199 18.31 31.59 -3.10
CA LYS A 199 18.90 30.57 -3.96
C LYS A 199 18.16 30.51 -5.30
N GLU A 200 16.84 30.36 -5.28
CA GLU A 200 16.01 30.31 -6.49
C GLU A 200 16.14 31.59 -7.33
N LYS A 201 16.18 32.77 -6.68
CA LYS A 201 16.41 34.03 -7.42
C LYS A 201 17.76 34.03 -8.14
N LYS A 202 18.82 33.56 -7.48
CA LYS A 202 20.14 33.47 -8.10
C LYS A 202 20.18 32.45 -9.25
N GLU A 203 19.48 31.33 -9.09
CA GLU A 203 19.48 30.23 -10.07
C GLU A 203 18.61 30.54 -11.31
N HIS A 204 17.51 31.28 -11.14
CA HIS A 204 16.52 31.48 -12.20
C HIS A 204 16.42 32.91 -12.72
N CYS A 205 16.90 33.93 -11.99
CA CYS A 205 16.70 35.34 -12.34
C CYS A 205 17.97 36.13 -12.67
N GLY A 206 19.15 35.56 -12.49
CA GLY A 206 20.44 36.25 -12.72
C GLY A 206 20.93 37.02 -11.51
#